data_AF-A0A7W0TTF0-F1
#
_entry.id   AF-A0A7W0TTF0-F1
#
_cell.length_a   1.000
_cell.length_b   1.000
_cell.length_c   1.000
_cell.angle_alpha   90.00
_cell.angle_beta   90.00
_cell.angle_gamma   90.00
#
_symmetry.space_group_name_H-M   'P 1'
#
loop_
_entity.id
_entity.type
_entity.pdbx_description
1 polymer ?
#
loop_
_entity_poly.entity_id
_entity_poly.type
_entity_poly.pdbx_seq_one_letter_code
_entity_poly.pdbx_strand_id
1 'polypeptide(L)'
;MATTERAMDAHEEQSDALIDIYIDVSSRRPDPGDARLTGYGYPVWIMIDALDAAEHDLARVAREYELPEDAVRAAVVFSRRHREAIDARARANAAAFGAFASRA
;
A
#
# COMPACT_ATOMS: atom_id res chain seq x y z
N MET A 1 -28.15 18.58 5.91
CA MET A 1 -27.25 17.42 5.88
C MET A 1 -26.25 17.62 4.73
N ALA A 2 -25.22 18.44 4.90
CA ALA A 2 -24.27 18.80 3.82
C ALA A 2 -22.80 18.85 4.30
N THR A 3 -22.51 18.30 5.48
CA THR A 3 -21.19 18.40 6.11
C THR A 3 -20.33 17.16 5.88
N THR A 4 -20.95 16.02 5.57
CA THR A 4 -20.22 14.75 5.38
C THR A 4 -19.60 14.64 3.98
N GLU A 5 -20.31 15.06 2.92
CA GLU A 5 -19.80 14.99 1.54
C GLU A 5 -18.50 15.79 1.37
N ARG A 6 -18.46 17.04 1.85
CA ARG A 6 -17.28 17.90 1.70
C ARG A 6 -16.03 17.44 2.46
N ALA A 7 -16.21 16.69 3.54
CA ALA A 7 -15.10 16.14 4.33
C ALA A 7 -14.55 14.84 3.71
N MET A 8 -15.41 14.06 3.04
CA MET A 8 -15.00 12.86 2.32
C MET A 8 -14.21 13.22 1.07
N ASP A 9 -14.66 14.21 0.28
CA ASP A 9 -13.94 14.70 -0.91
C ASP A 9 -12.51 15.16 -0.56
N ALA A 10 -12.33 15.96 0.49
CA ALA A 10 -11.00 16.45 0.88
C ALA A 10 -10.04 15.32 1.33
N HIS A 11 -10.57 14.27 1.97
CA HIS A 11 -9.78 13.12 2.40
C HIS A 11 -9.42 12.20 1.23
N GLU A 12 -10.32 12.06 0.25
CA GLU A 12 -10.06 11.33 -1.00
C GLU A 12 -9.04 12.07 -1.88
N GLU A 13 -9.18 13.39 -2.08
CA GLU A 13 -8.22 14.22 -2.81
C GLU A 13 -6.82 14.19 -2.16
N GLN A 14 -6.76 14.26 -0.82
CA GLN A 14 -5.48 14.11 -0.11
C GLN A 14 -4.87 12.72 -0.33
N SER A 15 -5.70 11.68 -0.37
CA SER A 15 -5.23 10.31 -0.60
C SER A 15 -4.72 10.11 -2.04
N ASP A 16 -5.38 10.74 -3.02
CA ASP A 16 -4.95 10.73 -4.43
C ASP A 16 -3.61 11.42 -4.63
N ALA A 17 -3.44 12.59 -4.00
CA ALA A 17 -2.18 13.31 -4.02
C ALA A 17 -1.04 12.48 -3.40
N LEU A 18 -1.33 11.75 -2.32
CA LEU A 18 -0.35 10.86 -1.70
C LEU A 18 0.01 9.67 -2.61
N ILE A 19 -0.96 9.10 -3.34
CA ILE A 19 -0.69 8.04 -4.32
C ILE A 19 0.22 8.55 -5.43
N ASP A 20 -0.06 9.73 -6.00
CA ASP A 20 0.73 10.30 -7.10
C ASP A 20 2.18 10.60 -6.68
N ILE A 21 2.38 11.01 -5.42
CA ILE A 21 3.71 11.30 -4.87
C ILE A 21 4.48 10.01 -4.55
N TYR A 22 3.83 9.05 -3.89
CA TYR A 22 4.52 7.94 -3.23
C TYR A 22 4.40 6.61 -3.96
N ILE A 23 3.59 6.47 -5.01
CA ILE A 23 3.39 5.19 -5.71
C ILE A 23 3.88 5.28 -7.15
N ASP A 24 4.90 4.48 -7.48
CA ASP A 24 5.32 4.23 -8.86
C ASP A 24 4.68 2.94 -9.36
N VAL A 25 3.74 3.09 -10.28
CA VAL A 25 3.25 1.99 -11.11
C VAL A 25 4.08 2.03 -12.40
N SER A 26 5.21 1.32 -12.39
CA SER A 26 6.23 1.39 -13.45
C SER A 26 5.63 1.43 -14.86
N SER A 27 5.87 2.55 -15.56
CA SER A 27 5.29 2.87 -16.89
C SER A 27 5.54 1.82 -17.98
N ARG A 28 6.58 0.99 -17.84
CA ARG A 28 6.93 -0.06 -18.83
C ARG A 28 6.04 -1.29 -18.74
N ARG A 29 5.44 -1.56 -17.58
CA ARG A 29 4.45 -2.61 -17.33
C ARG A 29 3.55 -2.14 -16.20
N PRO A 30 2.45 -1.43 -16.50
CA PRO A 30 1.55 -0.90 -15.49
C PRO A 30 0.71 -2.03 -14.89
N ASP A 31 1.35 -2.87 -14.09
CA ASP A 31 0.67 -3.86 -13.25
C ASP A 31 0.61 -3.31 -11.81
N PRO A 32 -0.58 -3.03 -11.26
CA PRO A 32 -0.74 -2.59 -9.88
C PRO A 32 -0.12 -3.56 -8.87
N GLY A 33 0.03 -4.84 -9.19
CA GLY A 33 0.70 -5.83 -8.35
C GLY A 33 2.21 -5.57 -8.20
N ASP A 34 2.85 -4.95 -9.20
CA ASP A 34 4.27 -4.60 -9.18
C ASP A 34 4.52 -3.14 -8.75
N ALA A 35 3.49 -2.43 -8.28
CA ALA A 35 3.61 -1.06 -7.79
C ALA A 35 4.60 -0.96 -6.61
N ARG A 36 5.34 0.16 -6.56
CA ARG A 36 6.39 0.40 -5.56
C ARG A 36 6.25 1.76 -4.91
N LEU A 37 6.83 1.90 -3.73
CA LEU A 37 7.03 3.19 -3.08
C LEU A 37 8.10 4.00 -3.80
N THR A 38 7.72 5.13 -4.39
CA THR A 38 8.61 6.07 -5.09
C THR A 38 9.71 6.55 -4.15
N GLY A 39 10.97 6.46 -4.58
CA GLY A 39 12.14 6.87 -3.79
C GLY A 39 12.62 5.85 -2.76
N TYR A 40 11.82 4.83 -2.43
CA TYR A 40 12.18 3.79 -1.45
C TYR A 40 12.32 2.40 -2.07
N GLY A 41 11.66 2.14 -3.20
CA GLY A 41 11.79 0.90 -3.98
C GLY A 41 11.04 -0.30 -3.40
N TYR A 42 10.44 -0.17 -2.21
CA TYR A 42 9.63 -1.21 -1.57
C TYR A 42 8.34 -1.47 -2.36
N PRO A 43 8.02 -2.72 -2.71
CA PRO A 43 6.74 -3.07 -3.31
C PRO A 43 5.57 -2.76 -2.38
N VAL A 44 4.45 -2.29 -2.93
CA VAL A 44 3.23 -1.99 -2.16
C VAL A 44 2.72 -3.24 -1.43
N TRP A 45 2.78 -4.42 -2.06
CA TRP A 45 2.32 -5.66 -1.42
C TRP A 45 3.13 -6.05 -0.17
N ILE A 46 4.43 -5.69 -0.09
CA ILE A 46 5.23 -5.90 1.13
C ILE A 46 4.72 -5.00 2.26
N MET A 47 4.34 -3.76 1.94
CA MET A 47 3.82 -2.83 2.94
C MET A 47 2.50 -3.32 3.54
N ILE A 48 1.65 -3.95 2.72
CA ILE A 48 0.39 -4.52 3.21
C ILE A 48 0.65 -5.72 4.12
N ASP A 49 1.58 -6.61 3.75
CA ASP A 49 1.96 -7.74 4.59
C ASP A 49 2.58 -7.29 5.93
N ALA A 50 3.44 -6.27 5.90
CA ALA A 50 4.01 -5.66 7.09
C ALA A 50 2.94 -5.03 7.99
N LEU A 51 1.92 -4.39 7.39
CA LEU A 51 0.79 -3.84 8.13
C LEU A 51 -0.06 -4.94 8.77
N ASP A 52 -0.33 -6.04 8.07
CA ASP A 52 -1.06 -7.17 8.64
C ASP A 52 -0.30 -7.77 9.83
N ALA A 53 1.03 -7.91 9.73
CA ALA A 53 1.89 -8.36 10.83
C ALA A 53 1.99 -7.36 12.01
N ALA A 54 1.75 -6.07 11.73
CA ALA A 54 1.77 -4.99 12.71
C ALA A 54 0.38 -4.61 13.22
N GLU A 55 -0.65 -5.44 13.02
CA GLU A 55 -2.04 -5.17 13.43
C GLU A 55 -2.60 -3.84 12.88
N HIS A 56 -2.20 -3.51 11.65
CA HIS A 56 -2.51 -2.27 10.91
C HIS A 56 -1.98 -0.98 11.55
N ASP A 57 -0.94 -1.05 12.39
CA ASP A 57 -0.26 0.12 12.93
C ASP A 57 0.67 0.78 11.88
N LEU A 58 0.16 1.84 11.24
CA LEU A 58 0.88 2.65 10.26
C LEU A 58 2.18 3.24 10.81
N ALA A 59 2.16 3.77 12.04
CA ALA A 59 3.30 4.45 12.64
C ALA A 59 4.41 3.46 12.96
N ARG A 60 4.05 2.26 13.43
CA ARG A 60 4.99 1.18 13.65
C ARG A 60 5.68 0.74 12.35
N VAL A 61 4.91 0.50 11.28
CA VAL A 61 5.46 0.09 9.98
C VAL A 61 6.32 1.20 9.36
N ALA A 62 5.86 2.45 9.43
CA ALA A 62 6.63 3.60 8.97
C ALA A 62 7.99 3.67 9.66
N ARG A 63 8.04 3.49 10.98
CA ARG A 63 9.30 3.48 11.74
C ARG A 63 10.19 2.28 11.39
N GLU A 64 9.62 1.09 11.24
CA GLU A 64 10.36 -0.14 10.96
C GLU A 64 11.03 -0.13 9.59
N TYR A 65 10.37 0.45 8.59
CA TYR A 65 10.89 0.57 7.22
C TYR A 65 11.58 1.92 6.94
N GLU A 66 11.70 2.78 7.96
CA GLU A 66 12.24 4.14 7.85
C GLU A 66 11.55 4.99 6.77
N LEU A 67 10.22 4.87 6.69
CA LEU A 67 9.36 5.54 5.72
C LEU A 67 8.55 6.67 6.37
N PRO A 68 8.15 7.69 5.60
CA PRO A 68 7.09 8.60 6.02
C PRO A 68 5.77 7.85 6.22
N GLU A 69 5.01 8.18 7.26
CA GLU A 69 3.66 7.62 7.48
C GLU A 69 2.74 7.85 6.27
N ASP A 70 2.88 8.99 5.60
CA ASP A 70 2.12 9.32 4.40
C ASP A 70 2.40 8.35 3.23
N ALA A 71 3.62 7.82 3.12
CA ALA A 71 3.95 6.81 2.10
C ALA A 71 3.27 5.47 2.42
N VAL A 72 3.25 5.07 3.69
CA VAL A 72 2.54 3.87 4.15
C VAL A 72 1.03 4.03 3.96
N ARG A 73 0.49 5.22 4.24
CA ARG A 73 -0.92 5.54 3.98
C ARG A 73 -1.26 5.47 2.49
N ALA A 74 -0.40 6.01 1.62
CA ALA A 74 -0.56 5.91 0.17
C ALA A 74 -0.64 4.44 -0.29
N ALA A 75 0.24 3.58 0.23
CA ALA A 75 0.23 2.14 -0.05
C ALA A 75 -1.11 1.49 0.34
N VAL A 76 -1.68 1.84 1.50
CA VAL A 76 -2.99 1.33 1.94
C VAL A 76 -4.13 1.79 1.04
N VAL A 77 -4.15 3.08 0.66
CA VAL A 77 -5.22 3.57 -0.22
C VAL A 77 -5.11 2.92 -1.59
N PHE A 78 -3.89 2.83 -2.14
CA PHE A 78 -3.64 2.16 -3.41
C PHE A 78 -4.04 0.69 -3.36
N SER A 79 -3.74 -0.02 -2.27
CA SER A 79 -4.11 -1.43 -2.11
C SER A 79 -5.61 -1.66 -2.06
N ARG A 80 -6.37 -0.76 -1.41
CA ARG A 80 -7.84 -0.84 -1.39
C ARG A 80 -8.43 -0.71 -2.80
N ARG A 81 -7.84 0.11 -3.67
CA ARG A 81 -8.29 0.33 -5.05
C ARG A 81 -7.89 -0.81 -6.00
N HIS A 82 -6.79 -1.49 -5.71
CA HIS A 82 -6.22 -2.54 -6.55
C HIS A 82 -6.09 -3.89 -5.83
N ARG A 83 -7.02 -4.15 -4.91
CA ARG A 83 -6.95 -5.27 -3.97
C ARG A 83 -6.70 -6.61 -4.65
N GLU A 84 -7.43 -6.91 -5.70
CA GLU A 84 -7.29 -8.19 -6.41
C GLU A 84 -5.90 -8.40 -7.00
N ALA A 85 -5.31 -7.36 -7.60
CA ALA A 85 -3.98 -7.42 -8.20
C ALA A 85 -2.89 -7.57 -7.13
N ILE A 86 -2.99 -6.81 -6.03
CA ILE A 86 -2.04 -6.85 -4.93
C ILE A 86 -2.13 -8.18 -4.17
N ASP A 87 -3.34 -8.67 -3.87
CA ASP A 87 -3.55 -9.96 -3.23
C ASP A 87 -3.06 -11.12 -4.11
N ALA A 88 -3.27 -11.03 -5.44
CA ALA A 88 -2.74 -12.01 -6.39
C ALA A 88 -1.20 -12.02 -6.38
N ARG A 89 -0.57 -10.84 -6.36
CA ARG A 89 0.89 -10.73 -6.29
C ARG A 89 1.46 -11.28 -4.99
N ALA A 90 0.86 -10.91 -3.86
CA ALA A 90 1.26 -11.39 -2.54
C ALA A 90 1.19 -12.92 -2.46
N ARG A 91 0.08 -13.52 -2.93
CA ARG A 91 -0.08 -14.98 -3.00
C ARG A 91 0.95 -15.64 -3.91
N ALA A 92 1.18 -15.08 -5.11
CA ALA A 92 2.18 -15.61 -6.03
C ALA A 92 3.58 -15.59 -5.42
N ASN A 93 3.92 -14.52 -4.68
CA ASN A 93 5.20 -14.42 -4.00
C ASN A 93 5.32 -15.41 -2.83
N ALA A 94 4.28 -15.55 -2.01
CA ALA A 94 4.23 -16.51 -0.91
C ALA A 94 4.39 -17.97 -1.40
N ALA A 95 3.81 -18.29 -2.58
CA ALA A 95 3.95 -19.60 -3.21
C ALA A 95 5.35 -19.83 -3.79
N ALA A 96 5.97 -18.80 -4.37
CA ALA A 96 7.30 -18.89 -5.00
C ALA A 96 8.45 -19.01 -3.98
N PHE A 97 8.31 -18.37 -2.81
CA PHE A 97 9.35 -18.34 -1.78
C PHE A 97 9.05 -19.22 -0.57
N GLY A 98 8.05 -20.10 -0.64
CA GLY A 98 7.81 -21.17 0.32
C GLY A 98 7.88 -20.73 1.78
N ALA A 99 6.77 -20.18 2.28
CA ALA A 99 6.52 -19.71 3.64
C ALA A 99 6.81 -18.22 3.90
N PHE A 100 5.80 -17.39 3.63
CA PHE A 100 5.54 -16.20 4.45
C PHE A 100 4.26 -16.33 5.30
N ALA A 101 3.54 -17.47 5.21
CA ALA A 101 2.31 -17.69 5.96
C ALA A 101 2.22 -19.10 6.55
N SER A 102 2.89 -19.31 7.69
CA SER A 102 2.22 -20.00 8.79
C SER A 102 1.50 -18.91 9.57
N ARG A 103 0.22 -18.69 9.23
CA ARG A 103 -0.72 -17.98 10.09
C ARG A 103 -0.65 -18.60 11.49
N ALA A 104 -0.32 -17.79 12.49
CA ALA A 104 -0.61 -18.10 13.89
C ALA A 104 -2.12 -18.02 14.14
#